data_AF-A0A8S3H115-F1
#
_entry.id   AF-A0A8S3H115-F1
#
_cell.length_a   1.000
_cell.length_b   1.000
_cell.length_c   1.000
_cell.angle_alpha   90.00
_cell.angle_beta   90.00
_cell.angle_gamma   90.00
#
_symmetry.space_group_name_H-M   'P 1'
#
loop_
_entity.id
_entity.type
_entity.pdbx_description
1 polymer ?
#
loop_
_entity_poly.entity_id
_entity_poly.type
_entity_poly.pdbx_seq_one_letter_code
_entity_poly.pdbx_strand_id
1 'polypeptide(L)'
;MSTPKYSQIDTKTLPSNIMDLRDDAFYDLIRQFSGKRVAELLAFQECNGVDSFLGCKDVTAILQLKSDQLNDLKKHSCVTLTDGTIALLPGLESSVNNLMKLLKKKREEIN
;
A
#
# COMPACT_ATOMS: atom_id res chain seq x y z
N MET A 1 -4.81 -1.04 34.02
CA MET A 1 -4.59 -1.79 32.76
C MET A 1 -4.13 -0.79 31.72
N SER A 2 -2.87 -0.87 31.30
CA SER A 2 -2.26 0.04 30.34
C SER A 2 -2.69 -0.36 28.93
N THR A 3 -3.42 0.50 28.24
CA THR A 3 -3.72 0.33 26.82
C THR A 3 -2.41 0.28 26.03
N PRO A 4 -2.26 -0.62 25.04
CA PRO A 4 -1.07 -0.61 24.21
C PRO A 4 -1.08 0.68 23.39
N LYS A 5 -0.01 1.49 23.52
CA LYS A 5 0.30 2.65 22.68
C LYS A 5 0.58 2.20 21.25
N TYR A 6 -0.44 1.76 20.52
CA TYR A 6 -0.35 1.72 19.07
C TYR A 6 -0.38 3.17 18.58
N SER A 7 0.72 3.55 17.92
CA SER A 7 1.01 4.89 17.42
C SER A 7 -0.24 5.61 16.94
N GLN A 8 -0.52 6.78 17.49
CA GLN A 8 -1.39 7.74 16.80
C GLN A 8 -0.87 7.88 15.37
N ILE A 9 -1.73 7.62 14.40
CA ILE A 9 -1.43 7.84 12.99
C ILE A 9 -1.09 9.33 12.84
N ASP A 10 0.17 9.66 12.59
CA ASP A 10 0.64 11.03 12.44
C ASP A 10 0.62 11.43 10.97
N THR A 11 -0.27 12.35 10.63
CA THR A 11 -0.46 12.89 9.28
C THR A 11 0.44 14.10 9.00
N LYS A 12 1.18 14.62 9.99
CA LYS A 12 1.99 15.85 9.86
C LYS A 12 3.16 15.70 8.91
N THR A 13 3.63 14.49 8.69
CA THR A 13 4.72 14.18 7.77
C THR A 13 4.24 14.13 6.32
N LEU A 14 2.93 14.02 6.07
CA LEU A 14 2.38 14.03 4.72
C LEU A 14 2.44 15.43 4.11
N PRO A 15 2.74 15.56 2.80
CA PRO A 15 2.65 16.84 2.12
C PRO A 15 1.21 17.35 2.09
N SER A 16 1.03 18.67 2.10
CA SER A 16 -0.30 19.30 2.14
C SER A 16 -1.14 18.98 0.90
N ASN A 17 -0.50 18.79 -0.26
CA ASN A 17 -1.14 18.49 -1.54
C ASN A 17 -1.26 16.98 -1.84
N ILE A 18 -1.11 16.09 -0.84
CA ILE A 18 -1.17 14.63 -1.02
C ILE A 18 -2.43 14.17 -1.77
N MET A 19 -3.58 14.81 -1.52
CA MET A 19 -4.85 14.45 -2.17
C MET A 19 -4.84 14.71 -3.68
N ASP A 20 -3.98 15.62 -4.14
CA ASP A 20 -3.88 16.05 -5.54
C ASP A 20 -2.75 15.33 -6.30
N LEU A 21 -1.85 14.63 -5.60
CA LEU A 21 -0.77 13.89 -6.26
C LEU A 21 -1.32 12.80 -7.17
N ARG A 22 -0.73 12.68 -8.35
CA ARG A 22 -1.05 11.67 -9.36
C ARG A 22 0.21 11.04 -9.94
N ASP A 23 0.06 9.83 -10.47
CA ASP A 23 1.05 9.07 -11.24
C ASP A 23 2.41 9.03 -10.53
N ASP A 24 3.50 9.37 -11.23
CA ASP A 24 4.86 9.29 -10.70
C ASP A 24 5.04 10.05 -9.38
N ALA A 25 4.44 11.24 -9.25
CA ALA A 25 4.55 12.01 -8.01
C ALA A 25 3.86 11.31 -6.82
N PHE A 26 2.74 10.64 -7.08
CA PHE A 26 2.08 9.81 -6.07
C PHE A 26 2.94 8.59 -5.74
N TYR A 27 3.42 7.85 -6.74
CA TYR A 27 4.25 6.65 -6.53
C TYR A 27 5.56 6.93 -5.82
N ASP A 28 6.20 8.06 -6.10
CA ASP A 28 7.42 8.51 -5.44
C ASP A 28 7.19 8.76 -3.95
N LEU A 29 6.07 9.39 -3.60
CA LEU A 29 5.70 9.56 -2.20
C LEU A 29 5.43 8.22 -1.53
N ILE A 30 4.66 7.33 -2.17
CA ILE A 30 4.40 6.00 -1.61
C ILE A 30 5.70 5.23 -1.40
N ARG A 31 6.67 5.35 -2.32
CA ARG A 31 7.98 4.72 -2.20
C ARG A 31 8.74 5.21 -0.96
N GLN A 32 8.66 6.50 -0.65
CA GLN A 32 9.28 7.10 0.53
C GLN A 32 8.62 6.64 1.84
N PHE A 33 7.29 6.56 1.88
CA PHE A 33 6.54 6.29 3.10
C PHE A 33 6.31 4.80 3.40
N SER A 34 6.09 4.00 2.36
CA SER A 34 5.65 2.60 2.47
C SER A 34 6.59 1.63 1.76
N GLY A 35 7.66 2.14 1.17
CA GLY A 35 8.69 1.37 0.50
C GLY A 35 8.36 1.04 -0.95
N LYS A 36 9.41 0.68 -1.68
CA LYS A 36 9.38 0.40 -3.13
C LYS A 36 8.31 -0.62 -3.54
N ARG A 37 8.15 -1.70 -2.78
CA ARG A 37 7.21 -2.79 -3.11
C ARG A 37 5.75 -2.33 -3.11
N VAL A 38 5.37 -1.47 -2.16
CA VAL A 38 4.01 -0.91 -2.13
C VAL A 38 3.81 0.00 -3.34
N ALA A 39 4.76 0.87 -3.65
CA ALA A 39 4.68 1.75 -4.82
C ALA A 39 4.54 0.96 -6.13
N GLU A 40 5.34 -0.10 -6.32
CA GLU A 40 5.26 -0.98 -7.50
C GLU A 40 3.93 -1.72 -7.59
N LEU A 41 3.39 -2.21 -6.46
CA LEU A 41 2.09 -2.88 -6.41
C LEU A 41 0.95 -1.92 -6.80
N LEU A 42 1.03 -0.65 -6.39
CA LEU A 42 0.05 0.37 -6.77
C LEU A 42 0.18 0.77 -8.23
N ALA A 43 1.40 0.95 -8.72
CA ALA A 43 1.67 1.29 -10.11
C ALA A 43 1.18 0.20 -11.07
N PHE A 44 1.44 -1.07 -10.74
CA PHE A 44 0.97 -2.20 -11.53
C PHE A 44 -0.56 -2.25 -11.69
N GLN A 45 -1.29 -1.75 -10.69
CA GLN A 45 -2.76 -1.75 -10.66
C GLN A 45 -3.36 -0.41 -11.07
N GLU A 46 -2.55 0.52 -11.60
CA GLU A 46 -2.99 1.88 -11.96
C GLU A 46 -3.68 2.61 -10.80
N CYS A 47 -3.32 2.28 -9.56
CA CYS A 47 -3.73 3.02 -8.37
C CYS A 47 -2.89 4.29 -8.27
N ASN A 48 -3.12 5.23 -9.17
CA ASN A 48 -2.26 6.38 -9.42
C ASN A 48 -2.54 7.62 -8.56
N GLY A 49 -3.43 7.54 -7.57
CA GLY A 49 -3.67 8.60 -6.62
C GLY A 49 -4.35 8.10 -5.35
N VAL A 50 -4.58 9.02 -4.41
CA VAL A 50 -5.27 8.71 -3.14
C VAL A 50 -6.68 8.17 -3.39
N ASP A 51 -7.42 8.73 -4.35
CA ASP A 51 -8.80 8.31 -4.63
C ASP A 51 -8.88 6.89 -5.18
N SER A 52 -8.07 6.56 -6.19
CA SER A 52 -8.00 5.20 -6.75
C SER A 52 -7.52 4.18 -5.71
N PHE A 53 -6.51 4.55 -4.90
CA PHE A 53 -5.97 3.67 -3.87
C PHE A 53 -7.00 3.40 -2.77
N LEU A 54 -7.65 4.45 -2.24
CA LEU A 54 -8.67 4.29 -1.19
C LEU A 54 -9.98 3.68 -1.71
N GLY A 55 -10.24 3.75 -3.01
CA GLY A 55 -11.34 3.05 -3.68
C GLY A 55 -11.09 1.55 -3.91
N CYS A 56 -9.83 1.11 -3.87
CA CYS A 56 -9.48 -0.30 -4.02
C CYS A 56 -9.74 -1.07 -2.73
N LYS A 57 -10.60 -2.10 -2.79
CA LYS A 57 -11.00 -2.91 -1.62
C LYS A 57 -9.84 -3.71 -1.04
N ASP A 58 -9.07 -4.35 -1.90
CA ASP A 58 -7.89 -5.12 -1.54
C ASP A 58 -6.87 -5.04 -2.69
N VAL A 59 -5.86 -4.21 -2.47
CA VAL A 59 -4.75 -3.97 -3.40
C VAL A 59 -3.85 -5.19 -3.54
N THR A 60 -3.86 -6.12 -2.58
CA THR A 60 -2.98 -7.29 -2.59
C THR A 60 -3.61 -8.49 -3.31
N ALA A 61 -4.92 -8.46 -3.55
CA ALA A 61 -5.67 -9.54 -4.17
C ALA A 61 -5.12 -9.94 -5.55
N ILE A 62 -4.55 -8.99 -6.30
CA ILE A 62 -3.96 -9.27 -7.62
C ILE A 62 -2.84 -10.30 -7.54
N LEU A 63 -2.11 -10.38 -6.42
CA LEU A 63 -1.01 -11.32 -6.21
C LEU A 63 -1.49 -12.78 -6.11
N GLN A 64 -2.79 -13.02 -5.98
CA GLN A 64 -3.38 -14.37 -6.00
C GLN A 64 -3.65 -14.88 -7.42
N LEU A 65 -3.65 -14.01 -8.43
CA LEU A 65 -3.91 -14.40 -9.82
C LEU A 65 -2.74 -15.19 -10.41
N LYS A 66 -3.05 -16.19 -11.25
CA LYS A 66 -2.03 -16.95 -12.00
C LYS A 66 -1.74 -16.23 -13.31
N SER A 67 -0.68 -15.42 -13.34
CA SER A 67 -0.23 -14.71 -14.55
C SER A 67 1.28 -14.56 -14.55
N ASP A 68 1.90 -14.77 -15.71
CA ASP A 68 3.34 -14.59 -15.86
C ASP A 68 3.77 -13.14 -15.68
N GLN A 69 2.89 -12.19 -16.01
CA GLN A 69 3.11 -10.76 -15.81
C GLN A 69 3.23 -10.39 -14.32
N LEU A 70 2.73 -11.23 -13.42
CA LEU A 70 2.81 -11.01 -11.97
C LEU A 70 4.02 -11.69 -11.34
N ASN A 71 4.76 -12.53 -12.06
CA ASN A 71 5.83 -13.33 -11.48
C ASN A 71 6.89 -12.46 -10.81
N ASP A 72 7.27 -11.36 -11.43
CA ASP A 72 8.28 -10.46 -10.87
C ASP A 72 7.77 -9.73 -9.62
N LEU A 73 6.51 -9.28 -9.63
CA LEU A 73 5.89 -8.66 -8.46
C LEU A 73 5.78 -9.65 -7.29
N LYS A 74 5.44 -10.92 -7.58
CA LYS A 74 5.34 -11.99 -6.59
C LYS A 74 6.69 -12.41 -6.00
N LYS A 75 7.76 -12.48 -6.80
CA LYS A 75 9.12 -12.83 -6.32
C LYS A 75 9.59 -11.93 -5.17
N HIS A 76 9.11 -10.69 -5.12
CA HIS A 76 9.52 -9.72 -4.11
C HIS A 76 8.46 -9.46 -3.03
N SER A 77 7.23 -9.92 -3.24
CA SER A 77 6.07 -9.64 -2.38
C SER A 77 5.54 -10.86 -1.65
N CYS A 78 5.86 -12.06 -2.14
CA CYS A 78 5.32 -13.31 -1.66
C CYS A 78 6.43 -14.34 -1.37
N VAL A 79 6.05 -15.41 -0.67
CA VAL A 79 6.84 -16.62 -0.51
C VAL A 79 6.04 -17.81 -1.03
N THR A 80 6.72 -18.75 -1.70
CA THR A 80 6.13 -20.03 -2.09
C THR A 80 6.35 -21.02 -0.96
N LEU A 81 5.27 -21.61 -0.45
CA LEU A 81 5.31 -22.63 0.58
C LEU A 81 5.66 -24.00 -0.01
N THR A 82 5.98 -24.97 0.85
CA THR A 82 6.42 -26.31 0.44
C THR A 82 5.35 -27.09 -0.32
N ASP A 83 4.08 -26.76 -0.14
CA ASP A 83 2.93 -27.32 -0.86
C ASP A 83 2.64 -26.61 -2.20
N GLY A 84 3.47 -25.63 -2.58
CA GLY A 84 3.33 -24.84 -3.80
C GLY A 84 2.34 -23.67 -3.68
N THR A 85 1.72 -23.46 -2.52
CA THR A 85 0.86 -22.28 -2.29
C THR A 85 1.69 -21.00 -2.15
N ILE A 86 1.08 -19.85 -2.42
CA ILE A 86 1.74 -18.55 -2.38
C ILE A 86 1.19 -17.76 -1.20
N ALA A 87 2.07 -17.35 -0.29
CA ALA A 87 1.73 -16.51 0.86
C ALA A 87 2.29 -15.10 0.67
N LEU A 88 1.47 -14.07 0.92
CA LEU A 88 1.89 -12.68 0.95
C LEU A 88 2.81 -12.43 2.15
N LEU A 89 3.85 -11.60 1.98
CA LEU A 89 4.67 -11.18 3.11
C LEU A 89 3.86 -10.31 4.08
N PRO A 90 3.75 -10.67 5.38
CA PRO A 90 2.92 -9.93 6.34
C PRO A 90 3.34 -8.45 6.50
N GLY A 91 4.63 -8.16 6.32
CA GLY A 91 5.12 -6.78 6.34
C GLY A 91 4.56 -5.92 5.22
N LEU A 92 4.38 -6.49 4.01
CA LEU A 92 3.81 -5.78 2.87
C LEU A 92 2.32 -5.48 3.12
N GLU A 93 1.57 -6.46 3.61
CA GLU A 93 0.18 -6.30 4.01
C GLU A 93 0.01 -5.21 5.07
N SER A 94 0.87 -5.24 6.10
CA SER A 94 0.89 -4.21 7.16
C SER A 94 1.18 -2.82 6.59
N SER A 95 2.17 -2.69 5.69
CA SER A 95 2.50 -1.41 5.05
C SER A 95 1.33 -0.84 4.25
N VAL A 96 0.65 -1.65 3.44
CA VAL A 96 -0.54 -1.22 2.67
C VAL A 96 -1.65 -0.77 3.61
N ASN A 97 -1.93 -1.56 4.66
CA ASN A 97 -2.98 -1.24 5.63
C ASN A 97 -2.69 0.04 6.41
N ASN A 98 -1.44 0.26 6.81
CA ASN A 98 -1.03 1.48 7.52
C ASN A 98 -1.13 2.71 6.61
N LEU A 99 -0.68 2.60 5.35
CA LEU A 99 -0.83 3.67 4.36
C LEU A 99 -2.31 4.02 4.13
N MET A 100 -3.18 3.02 4.00
CA MET A 100 -4.61 3.23 3.82
C MET A 100 -5.23 3.97 5.01
N LYS A 101 -4.89 3.58 6.25
CA LYS A 101 -5.38 4.28 7.45
C LYS A 101 -4.86 5.72 7.51
N LEU A 102 -3.58 5.93 7.16
CA LEU A 102 -2.94 7.24 7.13
C LEU A 102 -3.61 8.20 6.14
N LEU A 103 -3.86 7.74 4.92
CA LEU A 103 -4.50 8.55 3.88
C LEU A 103 -6.00 8.79 4.16
N LYS A 104 -6.72 7.81 4.72
CA LYS A 104 -8.11 8.00 5.18
C LYS A 104 -8.21 9.10 6.23
N LYS A 105 -7.36 9.03 7.26
CA LYS A 105 -7.31 10.06 8.31
C LYS A 105 -6.99 11.43 7.71
N LYS A 106 -6.02 11.52 6.80
CA LYS A 106 -5.68 12.80 6.16
C LYS A 106 -6.85 13.39 5.36
N ARG A 107 -7.65 12.54 4.71
CA ARG A 107 -8.85 12.98 3.97
C ARG A 107 -9.91 13.53 4.91
N GLU A 108 -10.10 12.89 6.07
CA GLU A 108 -11.02 13.36 7.12
C GLU A 108 -10.59 14.71 7.72
N GLU A 109 -9.30 15.04 7.74
CA GLU A 109 -8.79 16.33 8.23
C GLU A 109 -8.99 17.50 7.23
N ILE A 110 -9.26 17.21 5.96
CA ILE A 110 -9.40 18.20 4.88
C ILE A 110 -10.89 18.46 4.55
N ASN A 111 -11.76 17.50 4.84
CA ASN A 111 -13.21 17.60 4.68
C ASN A 111 -13.87 18.21 5.92
#